data_AF-A0A3R7GL04-F1
#
_entry.id   AF-A0A3R7GL04-F1
#
_cell.length_a   1.000
_cell.length_b   1.000
_cell.length_c   1.000
_cell.angle_alpha   90.00
_cell.angle_beta   90.00
_cell.angle_gamma   90.00
#
_symmetry.space_group_name_H-M   'P 1'
#
loop_
_entity.id
_entity.type
_entity.pdbx_description
1 polymer ?
#
loop_
_entity_poly.entity_id
_entity_poly.type
_entity_poly.pdbx_seq_one_letter_code
_entity_poly.pdbx_strand_id
1 'polypeptide(L)'
;MEKESGFLYNPDKKELLGTILPQVLRDLTLHGECTIPVDTANIINLKLFPTLQNPATVLEYQVPVAIRDLRALLENSAEWDLALQQIVPFIDGVRYVKRISLEADVEIAIVKKCVRQLLYYGCVTLIDIFLHSNIYANTPKIAVLANNPKLQAECAVYIAKSGQAPPSFARIFALYCSVQPSLRMSDFCVVYAESLALIDVRRFITFGLIHGFLRRVHRYPICIDRSLPGSSPPQQQQQQAQQQQQGQQGGQQKNRPYALSSNSPLMAAMTAAPQPIQAGGGAGGAPNGGGGNNGVGGPNGAGGVSLGPSKRGMIAKANQLEKDVLRMMDGGHHTDEICSKFLLRYTDVETTIQMTPNCFAVHK
;
A
#
# COMPACT_ATOMS: atom_id res chain seq x y z
N MET A 1 40.05 12.15 19.62
CA MET A 1 40.30 12.36 21.08
C MET A 1 41.36 11.43 21.68
N GLU A 2 41.14 10.13 21.93
CA GLU A 2 42.14 9.31 22.66
C GLU A 2 43.49 9.19 21.93
N LYS A 3 43.47 8.79 20.65
CA LYS A 3 44.69 8.64 19.84
C LYS A 3 45.41 9.96 19.55
N GLU A 4 44.71 11.09 19.61
CA GLU A 4 45.24 12.39 19.21
C GLU A 4 45.81 13.16 20.39
N SER A 5 45.21 13.03 21.58
CA SER A 5 45.54 13.88 22.71
C SER A 5 45.65 13.15 24.04
N GLY A 6 45.61 11.81 24.02
CA GLY A 6 45.67 10.96 25.21
C GLY A 6 44.60 11.36 26.22
N PHE A 7 43.37 11.55 25.75
CA PHE A 7 42.29 12.21 26.49
C PHE A 7 41.95 11.50 27.80
N LEU A 8 42.03 10.18 27.84
CA LEU A 8 41.79 9.35 29.03
C LEU A 8 43.06 9.04 29.81
N TYR A 9 44.23 9.14 29.18
CA TYR A 9 45.53 8.95 29.82
C TYR A 9 45.92 10.16 30.69
N ASN A 10 45.58 11.38 30.25
CA ASN A 10 45.85 12.60 31.00
C ASN A 10 44.82 12.81 32.14
N PRO A 11 45.26 12.97 33.39
CA PRO A 11 44.36 13.10 34.54
C PRO A 11 43.47 14.35 34.48
N ASP A 12 44.00 15.47 33.99
CA ASP A 12 43.27 16.74 33.88
C ASP A 12 42.11 16.67 32.87
N LYS A 13 42.33 15.97 31.75
CA LYS A 13 41.30 15.75 30.71
C LYS A 13 40.26 14.72 31.13
N LYS A 14 40.66 13.78 31.99
CA LYS A 14 39.74 12.82 32.60
C LYS A 14 38.80 13.49 33.60
N GLU A 15 39.26 14.52 34.33
CA GLU A 15 38.39 15.31 35.20
C GLU A 15 37.38 16.16 34.39
N LEU A 16 37.80 16.69 33.24
CA LEU A 16 36.93 17.37 32.28
C LEU A 16 35.79 16.45 31.77
N LEU A 17 36.01 15.15 31.64
CA LEU A 17 34.94 14.20 31.29
C LEU A 17 33.83 14.17 32.36
N GLY A 18 34.21 14.35 33.64
CA GLY A 18 33.29 14.41 34.77
C GLY A 18 32.36 15.63 34.73
N THR A 19 32.75 16.72 34.06
CA THR A 19 31.91 17.91 33.87
C THR A 19 31.11 17.88 32.56
N ILE A 20 31.68 17.30 31.50
CA ILE A 20 31.03 17.17 30.19
C ILE A 20 29.83 16.21 30.25
N LEU A 21 29.96 15.04 30.89
CA LEU A 21 28.87 14.04 30.90
C LEU A 21 27.57 14.55 31.55
N PRO A 22 27.59 15.22 32.71
CA PRO A 22 26.39 15.85 33.28
C PRO A 22 25.81 16.98 32.42
N GLN A 23 26.67 17.71 31.69
CA GLN A 23 26.23 18.74 30.77
C GLN A 23 25.52 18.12 29.55
N VAL A 24 26.11 17.10 28.92
CA VAL A 24 25.48 16.32 27.85
C VAL A 24 24.12 15.79 28.30
N LEU A 25 24.05 15.18 29.49
CA LEU A 25 22.79 14.63 29.99
C LEU A 25 21.72 15.71 30.16
N ARG A 26 22.06 16.88 30.71
CA ARG A 26 21.12 18.01 30.83
C ARG A 26 20.67 18.52 29.47
N ASP A 27 21.60 18.79 28.57
CA ASP A 27 21.32 19.41 27.27
C ASP A 27 20.49 18.47 26.39
N LEU A 28 20.81 17.16 26.39
CA LEU A 28 20.00 16.16 25.71
C LEU A 28 18.61 16.00 26.33
N THR A 29 18.47 16.10 27.66
CA THR A 29 17.16 15.96 28.32
C THR A 29 16.27 17.18 28.09
N LEU A 30 16.84 18.39 28.02
CA LEU A 30 16.10 19.65 27.90
C LEU A 30 15.83 20.05 26.45
N HIS A 31 16.83 19.90 25.57
CA HIS A 31 16.79 20.43 24.21
C HIS A 31 16.80 19.33 23.15
N GLY A 32 17.18 18.10 23.51
CA GLY A 32 17.31 17.01 22.54
C GLY A 32 18.50 17.17 21.60
N GLU A 33 19.33 18.20 21.77
CA GLU A 33 20.58 18.41 21.06
C GLU A 33 21.61 19.04 21.99
N CYS A 34 22.88 18.74 21.73
CA CYS A 34 23.99 19.10 22.60
C CYS A 34 25.23 19.35 21.74
N THR A 35 25.78 20.55 21.85
CA THR A 35 27.02 20.95 21.18
C THR A 35 28.01 21.43 22.23
N ILE A 36 29.00 20.60 22.54
CA ILE A 36 30.00 20.90 23.57
C ILE A 36 31.39 20.90 22.95
N PRO A 37 32.07 22.06 22.89
CA PRO A 37 33.49 22.10 22.54
C PRO A 37 34.31 21.50 23.68
N VAL A 38 35.10 20.46 23.38
CA VAL A 38 35.93 19.75 24.36
C VAL A 38 37.35 20.32 24.38
N ASP A 39 37.91 20.64 23.21
CA ASP A 39 39.19 21.32 23.07
C ASP A 39 39.19 22.20 21.79
N THR A 40 40.34 22.76 21.42
CA THR A 40 40.48 23.60 20.21
C THR A 40 40.24 22.86 18.90
N ALA A 41 40.22 21.52 18.91
CA ALA A 41 40.11 20.67 17.73
C ALA A 41 38.88 19.75 17.74
N ASN A 42 38.20 19.57 18.87
CA ASN A 42 37.15 18.59 19.07
C ASN A 42 35.88 19.22 19.63
N ILE A 43 34.78 19.04 18.90
CA ILE A 43 33.43 19.46 19.31
C ILE A 43 32.52 18.23 19.30
N ILE A 44 31.85 17.96 20.41
CA ILE A 44 30.85 16.90 20.53
C ILE A 44 29.51 17.48 20.07
N ASN A 45 28.98 16.97 18.96
CA ASN A 45 27.64 17.27 18.47
C ASN A 45 26.76 16.03 18.62
N LEU A 46 25.74 16.10 19.48
CA LEU A 46 24.79 15.04 19.72
C LEU A 46 23.38 15.56 19.47
N LYS A 47 22.55 14.75 18.79
CA LYS A 47 21.14 15.05 18.53
C LYS A 47 20.30 13.81 18.72
N LEU A 48 19.28 13.92 19.57
CA LEU A 48 18.27 12.90 19.77
C LEU A 48 17.21 13.06 18.69
N PHE A 49 17.15 12.05 17.82
CA PHE A 49 16.07 11.93 16.86
C PHE A 49 14.95 11.08 17.46
N PRO A 50 13.68 11.52 17.36
CA PRO A 50 12.56 10.70 17.79
C PRO A 50 12.52 9.42 16.96
N THR A 51 12.42 8.28 17.62
CA THR A 51 12.25 6.99 16.96
C THR A 51 10.80 6.84 16.51
N LEU A 52 10.53 7.23 15.26
CA LEU A 52 9.22 7.01 14.66
C LEU A 52 9.07 5.54 14.25
N GLN A 53 7.85 5.02 14.33
CA GLN A 53 7.55 3.65 13.90
C GLN A 53 7.70 3.53 12.39
N ASN A 54 8.25 2.40 11.94
CA ASN A 54 8.35 2.13 10.51
C ASN A 54 6.94 2.04 9.90
N PRO A 55 6.60 2.87 8.90
CA PRO A 55 5.29 2.86 8.28
C PRO A 55 5.05 1.55 7.55
N ALA A 56 3.77 1.17 7.50
CA ALA A 56 3.28 0.07 6.68
C ALA A 56 3.68 0.24 5.21
N THR A 57 3.74 -0.88 4.49
CA THR A 57 3.99 -0.88 3.05
C THR A 57 2.85 -0.18 2.31
N VAL A 58 3.21 0.77 1.45
CA VAL A 58 2.25 1.52 0.63
C VAL A 58 1.82 0.65 -0.56
N LEU A 59 0.52 0.45 -0.70
CA LEU A 59 -0.07 -0.35 -1.76
C LEU A 59 -0.54 0.54 -2.92
N GLU A 60 -0.60 -0.02 -4.13
CA GLU A 60 -0.83 0.74 -5.36
C GLU A 60 -2.22 1.36 -5.45
N TYR A 61 -3.19 0.70 -4.83
CA TYR A 61 -4.60 1.09 -4.80
C TYR A 61 -4.95 2.05 -3.66
N GLN A 62 -4.02 2.33 -2.74
CA GLN A 62 -4.28 3.26 -1.64
C GLN A 62 -4.22 4.71 -2.12
N VAL A 63 -4.97 5.57 -1.43
CA VAL A 63 -5.07 7.00 -1.71
C VAL A 63 -4.36 7.78 -0.60
N PRO A 64 -3.27 8.50 -0.90
CA PRO A 64 -2.64 9.40 0.05
C PRO A 64 -3.49 10.66 0.25
N VAL A 65 -3.81 10.97 1.50
CA VAL A 65 -4.47 12.22 1.90
C VAL A 65 -3.53 13.03 2.78
N ALA A 66 -3.28 14.28 2.40
CA ALA A 66 -2.50 15.21 3.18
C ALA A 66 -3.24 15.59 4.48
N ILE A 67 -2.60 15.36 5.63
CA ILE A 67 -3.10 15.79 6.94
C ILE A 67 -2.60 17.20 7.28
N ARG A 68 -1.40 17.52 6.79
CA ARG A 68 -0.76 18.83 6.95
C ARG A 68 -0.67 19.49 5.58
N ASP A 69 -0.56 20.81 5.56
CA ASP A 69 -0.33 21.51 4.31
C ASP A 69 1.07 21.20 3.79
N LEU A 70 1.13 20.29 2.82
CA LEU A 70 2.37 19.84 2.19
C LEU A 70 3.07 20.99 1.44
N ARG A 71 2.32 21.99 0.96
CA ARG A 71 2.89 23.12 0.21
C ARG A 71 3.62 24.07 1.14
N ALA A 72 2.98 24.40 2.28
CA ALA A 72 3.64 25.17 3.33
C ALA A 72 4.90 24.45 3.85
N LEU A 73 4.86 23.12 3.96
CA LEU A 73 6.04 22.34 4.33
C LEU A 73 7.14 22.42 3.25
N LEU A 74 6.76 22.38 1.96
CA LEU A 74 7.67 22.48 0.82
C LEU A 74 8.40 23.83 0.77
N GLU A 75 7.69 24.93 1.05
CA GLU A 75 8.23 26.29 1.01
C GLU A 75 9.18 26.60 2.18
N ASN A 76 8.98 25.97 3.34
CA ASN A 76 9.74 26.24 4.55
C ASN A 76 11.05 25.45 4.68
N SER A 77 11.33 24.48 3.80
CA SER A 77 12.59 23.74 3.83
C SER A 77 13.36 23.93 2.53
N ALA A 78 14.61 24.36 2.62
CA ALA A 78 15.42 24.69 1.44
C ALA A 78 15.83 23.47 0.58
N GLU A 79 15.69 22.25 1.10
CA GLU A 79 16.23 21.02 0.49
C GLU A 79 15.19 19.90 0.42
N TRP A 80 14.05 20.16 -0.23
CA TRP A 80 13.12 19.07 -0.54
C TRP A 80 13.61 18.24 -1.72
N ASP A 81 13.41 16.93 -1.62
CA ASP A 81 13.65 15.97 -2.69
C ASP A 81 12.84 16.36 -3.95
N LEU A 82 13.49 16.35 -5.12
CA LEU A 82 12.86 16.67 -6.40
C LEU A 82 11.68 15.75 -6.72
N ALA A 83 11.76 14.47 -6.36
CA ALA A 83 10.65 13.54 -6.55
C ALA A 83 9.44 13.90 -5.69
N LEU A 84 9.67 14.36 -4.45
CA LEU A 84 8.59 14.84 -3.58
C LEU A 84 7.95 16.11 -4.15
N GLN A 85 8.74 17.05 -4.65
CA GLN A 85 8.23 18.27 -5.30
C GLN A 85 7.31 17.96 -6.48
N GLN A 86 7.64 16.95 -7.28
CA GLN A 86 6.81 16.53 -8.41
C GLN A 86 5.55 15.78 -7.98
N ILE A 87 5.61 14.96 -6.93
CA ILE A 87 4.49 14.11 -6.49
C ILE A 87 3.46 14.88 -5.65
N VAL A 88 3.90 15.79 -4.78
CA VAL A 88 3.03 16.52 -3.83
C VAL A 88 1.83 17.22 -4.48
N PRO A 89 1.95 17.90 -5.64
CA PRO A 89 0.80 18.51 -6.33
C PRO A 89 -0.32 17.53 -6.70
N PHE A 90 0.03 16.25 -6.90
CA PHE A 90 -0.93 15.21 -7.27
C PHE A 90 -1.60 14.55 -6.05
N ILE A 91 -1.10 14.77 -4.83
CA ILE A 91 -1.69 14.29 -3.58
C ILE A 91 -2.88 15.18 -3.20
N ASP A 92 -4.03 14.92 -3.82
CA ASP A 92 -5.29 15.64 -3.62
C ASP A 92 -6.28 14.91 -2.69
N GLY A 93 -5.92 13.71 -2.20
CA GLY A 93 -6.81 12.85 -1.43
C GLY A 93 -7.88 12.14 -2.27
N VAL A 94 -7.73 12.09 -3.60
CA VAL A 94 -8.64 11.40 -4.51
C VAL A 94 -7.89 10.38 -5.37
N ARG A 95 -6.70 10.74 -5.87
CA ARG A 95 -5.91 9.85 -6.72
C ARG A 95 -5.19 8.79 -5.92
N TYR A 96 -5.27 7.54 -6.38
CA TYR A 96 -4.50 6.43 -5.82
C TYR A 96 -3.04 6.47 -6.29
N VAL A 97 -2.14 5.82 -5.55
CA VAL A 97 -0.68 5.87 -5.77
C VAL A 97 -0.27 5.56 -7.21
N LYS A 98 -0.85 4.52 -7.82
CA LYS A 98 -0.54 4.18 -9.20
C LYS A 98 -1.03 5.22 -10.22
N ARG A 99 -2.16 5.89 -9.97
CA ARG A 99 -2.63 6.99 -10.81
C ARG A 99 -1.70 8.21 -10.70
N ILE A 100 -1.21 8.49 -9.49
CA ILE A 100 -0.22 9.55 -9.26
C ILE A 100 1.06 9.28 -10.03
N SER A 101 1.55 8.04 -10.03
CA SER A 101 2.73 7.63 -10.81
C SER A 101 2.58 7.91 -12.31
N LEU A 102 1.40 7.61 -12.89
CA LEU A 102 1.12 7.86 -14.30
C LEU A 102 0.99 9.36 -14.62
N GLU A 103 0.33 10.15 -13.76
CA GLU A 103 0.12 11.58 -13.99
C GLU A 103 1.39 12.42 -13.74
N ALA A 104 2.22 12.00 -12.78
CA ALA A 104 3.48 12.67 -12.45
C ALA A 104 4.66 12.21 -13.35
N ASP A 105 4.46 11.19 -14.18
CA ASP A 105 5.52 10.53 -14.97
C ASP A 105 6.71 10.07 -14.11
N VAL A 106 6.42 9.52 -12.93
CA VAL A 106 7.41 9.00 -11.98
C VAL A 106 7.18 7.51 -11.77
N GLU A 107 8.25 6.73 -11.75
CA GLU A 107 8.16 5.28 -11.51
C GLU A 107 7.44 4.96 -10.20
N ILE A 108 6.50 4.01 -10.24
CA ILE A 108 5.65 3.64 -9.09
C ILE A 108 6.45 3.23 -7.86
N ALA A 109 7.63 2.63 -8.03
CA ALA A 109 8.51 2.26 -6.92
C ALA A 109 9.05 3.50 -6.18
N ILE A 110 9.36 4.58 -6.90
CA ILE A 110 9.79 5.86 -6.33
C ILE A 110 8.61 6.51 -5.62
N VAL A 111 7.43 6.56 -6.26
CA VAL A 111 6.22 7.12 -5.64
C VAL A 111 5.87 6.41 -4.33
N LYS A 112 5.93 5.08 -4.29
CA LYS A 112 5.72 4.31 -3.04
C LYS A 112 6.72 4.69 -1.95
N LYS A 113 8.00 4.89 -2.29
CA LYS A 113 9.04 5.32 -1.33
C LYS A 113 8.77 6.74 -0.82
N CYS A 114 8.42 7.67 -1.71
CA CYS A 114 8.08 9.05 -1.37
C CYS A 114 6.85 9.12 -0.45
N VAL A 115 5.77 8.43 -0.80
CA VAL A 115 4.55 8.38 0.03
C VAL A 115 4.82 7.70 1.38
N ARG A 116 5.68 6.66 1.40
CA ARG A 116 6.12 6.03 2.65
C ARG A 116 6.89 7.00 3.54
N GLN A 117 7.76 7.84 2.97
CA GLN A 117 8.48 8.86 3.72
C GLN A 117 7.52 9.93 4.29
N LEU A 118 6.54 10.37 3.50
CA LEU A 118 5.51 11.29 3.97
C LEU A 118 4.65 10.69 5.09
N LEU A 119 4.41 9.37 5.04
CA LEU A 119 3.71 8.63 6.10
C LEU A 119 4.58 8.49 7.36
N TYR A 120 5.89 8.26 7.22
CA TYR A 120 6.84 8.19 8.34
C TYR A 120 6.82 9.46 9.18
N TYR A 121 6.78 10.64 8.54
CA TYR A 121 6.70 11.93 9.24
C TYR A 121 5.29 12.38 9.62
N GLY A 122 4.25 11.58 9.35
CA GLY A 122 2.86 11.92 9.67
C GLY A 122 2.29 13.08 8.85
N CYS A 123 2.86 13.36 7.67
CA CYS A 123 2.37 14.41 6.77
C CYS A 123 1.15 13.94 5.95
N VAL A 124 1.10 12.64 5.65
CA VAL A 124 0.08 11.98 4.83
C VAL A 124 -0.46 10.77 5.57
N THR A 125 -1.74 10.48 5.37
CA THR A 125 -2.36 9.20 5.74
C THR A 125 -2.85 8.46 4.49
N LEU A 126 -2.98 7.13 4.58
CA LEU A 126 -3.46 6.31 3.49
C LEU A 126 -4.90 5.88 3.77
N ILE A 127 -5.79 6.14 2.82
CA ILE A 127 -7.17 5.68 2.85
C ILE A 127 -7.48 4.84 1.62
N ASP A 128 -8.66 4.23 1.64
CA ASP A 128 -9.22 3.53 0.51
C ASP A 128 -9.81 4.46 -0.56
N ILE A 129 -9.87 3.96 -1.79
CA ILE A 129 -10.53 4.65 -2.91
C ILE A 129 -12.01 4.87 -2.58
N PHE A 130 -12.48 6.11 -2.74
CA PHE A 130 -13.89 6.45 -2.66
C PHE A 130 -14.61 6.19 -3.98
N LEU A 131 -15.62 5.32 -3.96
CA LEU A 131 -16.55 5.05 -5.06
C LEU A 131 -17.98 4.98 -4.52
N HIS A 132 -18.96 5.39 -5.32
CA HIS A 132 -20.37 5.30 -4.95
C HIS A 132 -20.86 3.85 -4.80
N SER A 133 -20.22 2.88 -5.46
CA SER A 133 -20.53 1.46 -5.32
C SER A 133 -19.99 0.84 -4.03
N ASN A 134 -19.16 1.57 -3.27
CA ASN A 134 -18.55 1.05 -2.04
C ASN A 134 -19.54 0.94 -0.90
N ILE A 135 -19.19 0.07 0.03
CA ILE A 135 -19.90 -0.16 1.28
C ILE A 135 -18.97 0.22 2.43
N TYR A 136 -19.53 0.91 3.43
CA TYR A 136 -18.83 1.36 4.62
C TYR A 136 -19.57 0.90 5.86
N ALA A 137 -18.85 0.72 6.95
CA ALA A 137 -19.41 0.33 8.24
C ALA A 137 -18.86 1.24 9.34
N ASN A 138 -19.72 1.57 10.29
CA ASN A 138 -19.33 2.33 11.47
C ASN A 138 -18.45 1.48 12.41
N THR A 139 -17.53 2.12 13.10
CA THR A 139 -16.67 1.52 14.12
C THR A 139 -17.00 2.12 15.50
N PRO A 140 -16.72 1.40 16.61
CA PRO A 140 -16.94 1.94 17.95
C PRO A 140 -16.11 3.19 18.26
N LYS A 141 -15.09 3.50 17.44
CA LYS A 141 -14.28 4.73 17.58
C LYS A 141 -15.08 6.01 17.33
N ILE A 142 -16.28 5.92 16.73
CA ILE A 142 -17.19 7.08 16.59
C ILE A 142 -17.53 7.73 17.93
N ALA A 143 -17.45 7.00 19.05
CA ALA A 143 -17.62 7.57 20.39
C ALA A 143 -16.58 8.65 20.72
N VAL A 144 -15.38 8.58 20.15
CA VAL A 144 -14.34 9.61 20.32
C VAL A 144 -14.76 10.93 19.68
N LEU A 145 -15.46 10.87 18.54
CA LEU A 145 -16.02 12.04 17.89
C LEU A 145 -17.09 12.71 18.78
N ALA A 146 -17.90 11.93 19.49
CA ALA A 146 -18.92 12.46 20.41
C ALA A 146 -18.32 13.16 21.65
N ASN A 147 -17.15 12.70 22.14
CA ASN A 147 -16.54 13.22 23.36
C ASN A 147 -15.58 14.40 23.14
N ASN A 148 -15.15 14.68 21.90
CA ASN A 148 -14.11 15.68 21.63
C ASN A 148 -14.63 16.87 20.79
N PRO A 149 -14.93 18.03 21.39
CA PRO A 149 -15.55 19.16 20.69
C PRO A 149 -14.64 19.80 19.63
N LYS A 150 -13.31 19.73 19.78
CA LYS A 150 -12.37 20.26 18.79
C LYS A 150 -12.48 19.48 17.48
N LEU A 151 -12.51 18.15 17.59
CA LEU A 151 -12.67 17.25 16.45
C LEU A 151 -14.04 17.42 15.78
N GLN A 152 -15.08 17.72 16.55
CA GLN A 152 -16.42 18.01 16.00
C GLN A 152 -16.41 19.27 15.13
N ALA A 153 -15.75 20.33 15.59
CA ALA A 153 -15.60 21.57 14.83
C ALA A 153 -14.79 21.35 13.55
N GLU A 154 -13.66 20.66 13.63
CA GLU A 154 -12.83 20.30 12.47
C GLU A 154 -13.62 19.44 11.47
N CYS A 155 -14.38 18.45 11.95
CA CYS A 155 -15.24 17.61 11.14
C CYS A 155 -16.26 18.45 10.36
N ALA A 156 -17.00 19.32 11.06
CA ALA A 156 -18.05 20.13 10.46
C ALA A 156 -17.50 21.07 9.37
N VAL A 157 -16.33 21.67 9.59
CA VAL A 157 -15.65 22.52 8.61
C VAL A 157 -15.14 21.71 7.42
N TYR A 158 -14.56 20.54 7.66
CA TYR A 158 -13.98 19.72 6.60
C TYR A 158 -15.05 19.20 5.63
N ILE A 159 -16.17 18.67 6.15
CA ILE A 159 -17.21 18.02 5.35
C ILE A 159 -18.18 19.00 4.68
N ALA A 160 -18.21 20.26 5.10
CA ALA A 160 -19.13 21.24 4.54
C ALA A 160 -18.85 21.44 3.04
N LYS A 161 -19.93 21.59 2.26
CA LYS A 161 -19.80 22.01 0.85
C LYS A 161 -19.24 23.43 0.79
N SER A 162 -18.41 23.70 -0.22
CA SER A 162 -17.80 25.01 -0.42
C SER A 162 -18.87 26.12 -0.46
N GLY A 163 -18.69 27.16 0.36
CA GLY A 163 -19.60 28.31 0.44
C GLY A 163 -20.88 28.09 1.25
N GLN A 164 -21.03 26.97 1.96
CA GLN A 164 -22.17 26.70 2.84
C GLN A 164 -21.76 26.74 4.31
N ALA A 165 -22.72 27.08 5.19
CA ALA A 165 -22.51 27.02 6.63
C ALA A 165 -22.28 25.58 7.09
N PRO A 166 -21.40 25.35 8.08
CA PRO A 166 -21.14 24.02 8.58
C PRO A 166 -22.43 23.41 9.17
N PRO A 167 -22.76 22.14 8.85
CA PRO A 167 -23.94 21.49 9.37
C PRO A 167 -23.82 21.26 10.88
N SER A 168 -24.96 21.12 11.56
CA SER A 168 -24.98 20.87 13.00
C SER A 168 -24.35 19.52 13.35
N PHE A 169 -23.58 19.46 14.44
CA PHE A 169 -22.91 18.23 14.87
C PHE A 169 -23.88 17.05 15.04
N ALA A 170 -25.07 17.31 15.61
CA ALA A 170 -26.11 16.29 15.78
C ALA A 170 -26.51 15.64 14.45
N ARG A 171 -26.56 16.42 13.36
CA ARG A 171 -26.87 15.91 12.02
C ARG A 171 -25.75 15.04 11.47
N ILE A 172 -24.50 15.49 11.63
CA ILE A 172 -23.31 14.75 11.20
C ILE A 172 -23.21 13.40 11.93
N PHE A 173 -23.39 13.43 13.26
CA PHE A 173 -23.31 12.25 14.11
C PHE A 173 -24.42 11.26 13.77
N ALA A 174 -25.66 11.73 13.60
CA ALA A 174 -26.77 10.89 13.16
C ALA A 174 -26.48 10.23 11.80
N LEU A 175 -25.86 10.95 10.86
CA LEU A 175 -25.46 10.39 9.58
C LEU A 175 -24.41 9.29 9.72
N TYR A 176 -23.35 9.51 10.51
CA TYR A 176 -22.36 8.46 10.78
C TYR A 176 -22.98 7.22 11.44
N CYS A 177 -23.91 7.41 12.39
CA CYS A 177 -24.65 6.32 13.03
C CYS A 177 -25.58 5.58 12.06
N SER A 178 -26.05 6.24 11.00
CA SER A 178 -26.93 5.65 9.99
C SER A 178 -26.20 4.83 8.92
N VAL A 179 -24.86 4.88 8.87
CA VAL A 179 -24.05 4.10 7.93
C VAL A 179 -24.08 2.62 8.33
N GLN A 180 -24.67 1.79 7.48
CA GLN A 180 -24.82 0.36 7.69
C GLN A 180 -23.98 -0.46 6.70
N PRO A 181 -23.44 -1.63 7.12
CA PRO A 181 -22.62 -2.50 6.28
C PRO A 181 -23.38 -3.18 5.13
N SER A 182 -24.70 -3.03 5.05
CA SER A 182 -25.55 -3.57 3.98
C SER A 182 -25.87 -2.55 2.88
N LEU A 183 -25.56 -1.27 3.09
CA LEU A 183 -25.99 -0.18 2.22
C LEU A 183 -24.82 0.35 1.40
N ARG A 184 -24.99 0.44 0.09
CA ARG A 184 -24.01 1.07 -0.81
C ARG A 184 -24.06 2.58 -0.64
N MET A 185 -22.93 3.24 -0.90
CA MET A 185 -22.83 4.69 -0.81
C MET A 185 -23.78 5.41 -1.79
N SER A 186 -24.02 4.84 -2.97
CA SER A 186 -25.00 5.34 -3.94
C SER A 186 -26.39 5.44 -3.34
N ASP A 187 -26.82 4.37 -2.67
CA ASP A 187 -28.15 4.23 -2.11
C ASP A 187 -28.28 5.09 -0.85
N PHE A 188 -27.22 5.15 -0.04
CA PHE A 188 -27.12 6.08 1.09
C PHE A 188 -27.32 7.53 0.67
N CYS A 189 -26.69 7.97 -0.44
CA CYS A 189 -26.87 9.32 -0.96
C CYS A 189 -28.32 9.61 -1.37
N VAL A 190 -29.05 8.62 -1.89
CA VAL A 190 -30.47 8.77 -2.28
C VAL A 190 -31.37 8.82 -1.04
N VAL A 191 -31.19 7.90 -0.10
CA VAL A 191 -32.01 7.83 1.13
C VAL A 191 -31.85 9.07 1.99
N TYR A 192 -30.63 9.60 2.10
CA TYR A 192 -30.31 10.75 2.96
C TYR A 192 -30.06 12.04 2.17
N ALA A 193 -30.60 12.17 0.96
CA ALA A 193 -30.34 13.29 0.05
C ALA A 193 -30.56 14.67 0.71
N GLU A 194 -31.68 14.85 1.43
CA GLU A 194 -31.98 16.10 2.15
C GLU A 194 -30.97 16.39 3.26
N SER A 195 -30.53 15.34 3.96
CA SER A 195 -29.54 15.40 5.02
C SER A 195 -28.16 15.82 4.53
N LEU A 196 -27.83 15.40 3.31
CA LEU A 196 -26.55 15.59 2.65
C LEU A 196 -26.51 16.86 1.78
N ALA A 197 -27.58 17.66 1.77
CA ALA A 197 -27.67 18.87 0.96
C ALA A 197 -26.49 19.83 1.20
N LEU A 198 -26.05 19.97 2.46
CA LEU A 198 -24.95 20.84 2.88
C LEU A 198 -23.59 20.12 3.02
N ILE A 199 -23.53 18.79 2.80
CA ILE A 199 -22.38 17.94 3.11
C ILE A 199 -21.76 17.39 1.81
N ASP A 200 -20.45 17.55 1.63
CA ASP A 200 -19.69 16.83 0.61
C ASP A 200 -19.52 15.38 1.06
N VAL A 201 -20.23 14.46 0.40
CA VAL A 201 -20.25 13.02 0.70
C VAL A 201 -18.84 12.44 0.68
N ARG A 202 -18.00 12.84 -0.28
CA ARG A 202 -16.64 12.32 -0.38
C ARG A 202 -15.85 12.73 0.85
N ARG A 203 -15.87 14.03 1.21
CA ARG A 203 -15.17 14.53 2.40
C ARG A 203 -15.73 13.91 3.68
N PHE A 204 -17.03 13.68 3.77
CA PHE A 204 -17.66 12.97 4.88
C PHE A 204 -17.08 11.56 5.07
N ILE A 205 -16.93 10.79 3.99
CA ILE A 205 -16.34 9.45 4.05
C ILE A 205 -14.84 9.51 4.29
N THR A 206 -14.11 10.37 3.58
CA THR A 206 -12.65 10.55 3.77
C THR A 206 -12.34 10.90 5.22
N PHE A 207 -13.06 11.85 5.84
CA PHE A 207 -12.87 12.18 7.25
C PHE A 207 -13.13 11.00 8.17
N GLY A 208 -14.21 10.25 7.92
CA GLY A 208 -14.53 9.04 8.68
C GLY A 208 -13.45 7.96 8.57
N LEU A 209 -12.85 7.78 7.38
CA LEU A 209 -11.76 6.82 7.16
C LEU A 209 -10.44 7.28 7.81
N ILE A 210 -10.08 8.57 7.68
CA ILE A 210 -8.85 9.14 8.27
C ILE A 210 -8.83 8.94 9.79
N HIS A 211 -9.93 9.27 10.46
CA HIS A 211 -10.04 9.15 11.91
C HIS A 211 -10.45 7.73 12.37
N GLY A 212 -10.77 6.83 11.43
CA GLY A 212 -11.12 5.44 11.70
C GLY A 212 -12.52 5.24 12.29
N PHE A 213 -13.42 6.22 12.16
CA PHE A 213 -14.85 6.08 12.52
C PHE A 213 -15.59 5.19 11.52
N LEU A 214 -15.15 5.21 10.27
CA LEU A 214 -15.63 4.32 9.24
C LEU A 214 -14.53 3.32 8.89
N ARG A 215 -14.95 2.10 8.61
CA ARG A 215 -14.13 1.09 7.92
C ARG A 215 -14.78 0.76 6.59
N ARG A 216 -13.96 0.47 5.58
CA ARG A 216 -14.45 -0.03 4.31
C ARG A 216 -14.79 -1.51 4.42
N VAL A 217 -15.85 -1.92 3.74
CA VAL A 217 -16.19 -3.33 3.53
C VAL A 217 -15.84 -3.66 2.08
N HIS A 218 -14.81 -4.46 1.88
CA HIS A 218 -14.27 -4.75 0.56
C HIS A 218 -14.99 -5.94 -0.07
N ARG A 219 -15.10 -5.91 -1.40
CA ARG A 219 -15.65 -7.01 -2.20
C ARG A 219 -14.52 -7.87 -2.74
N TYR A 220 -14.55 -9.16 -2.43
CA TYR A 220 -13.57 -10.15 -2.84
C TYR A 220 -14.21 -11.12 -3.83
N PRO A 221 -13.93 -11.00 -5.14
CA PRO A 221 -14.39 -11.96 -6.12
C PRO A 221 -13.68 -13.31 -5.96
N ILE A 222 -14.45 -14.38 -6.08
CA ILE A 222 -14.02 -15.77 -6.03
C ILE A 222 -14.56 -16.44 -7.27
N CYS A 223 -13.67 -16.85 -8.16
CA CYS A 223 -13.96 -17.68 -9.31
C CYS A 223 -13.53 -19.11 -9.02
N ILE A 224 -14.51 -20.01 -8.94
CA ILE A 224 -14.23 -21.43 -8.78
C ILE A 224 -14.04 -22.03 -10.16
N ASP A 225 -12.79 -22.26 -10.54
CA ASP A 225 -12.48 -23.08 -11.70
C ASP A 225 -12.73 -24.55 -11.35
N ARG A 226 -13.86 -25.08 -11.83
CA ARG A 226 -14.22 -26.50 -11.66
C ARG A 226 -13.35 -27.44 -12.50
N SER A 227 -12.39 -26.93 -13.27
CA SER A 227 -11.50 -27.72 -14.14
C SER A 227 -10.13 -28.08 -13.52
N LEU A 228 -9.83 -27.66 -12.29
CA LEU A 228 -8.65 -28.09 -11.54
C LEU A 228 -9.03 -29.13 -10.46
N PRO A 229 -8.74 -30.43 -10.64
CA PRO A 229 -8.84 -31.40 -9.56
C PRO A 229 -7.67 -31.20 -8.60
N GLY A 230 -7.86 -30.45 -7.52
CA GLY A 230 -6.94 -30.44 -6.39
C GLY A 230 -6.62 -29.07 -5.79
N SER A 231 -7.56 -28.49 -5.05
CA SER A 231 -7.24 -27.63 -3.91
C SER A 231 -8.34 -27.79 -2.87
N SER A 232 -8.08 -28.70 -1.92
CA SER A 232 -8.90 -28.89 -0.74
C SER A 232 -8.96 -27.60 0.09
N PRO A 233 -10.12 -27.27 0.69
CA PRO A 233 -10.22 -26.16 1.63
C PRO A 233 -9.37 -26.43 2.88
N PRO A 234 -8.77 -25.40 3.52
CA PRO A 234 -8.10 -25.58 4.81
C PRO A 234 -9.15 -25.93 5.87
N GLN A 235 -9.20 -27.20 6.27
CA GLN A 235 -9.89 -27.62 7.49
C GLN A 235 -9.20 -26.96 8.68
N GLN A 236 -9.83 -25.91 9.22
CA GLN A 236 -9.49 -25.38 10.53
C GLN A 236 -9.79 -26.46 11.59
N GLN A 237 -8.72 -26.79 12.30
CA GLN A 237 -8.61 -27.49 13.57
C GLN A 237 -9.85 -27.32 14.48
N GLN A 238 -10.65 -28.38 14.61
CA GLN A 238 -11.58 -28.53 15.71
C GLN A 238 -11.67 -30.01 16.10
N GLN A 239 -10.66 -30.47 16.83
CA GLN A 239 -10.74 -31.73 17.57
C GLN A 239 -9.78 -31.70 18.76
N GLN A 240 -10.26 -31.14 19.87
CA GLN A 240 -9.77 -31.43 21.21
C GLN A 240 -10.86 -31.09 22.23
N ALA A 241 -11.85 -31.96 22.33
CA ALA A 241 -12.69 -32.10 23.53
C ALA A 241 -13.51 -33.39 23.41
N GLN A 242 -12.92 -34.52 23.85
CA GLN A 242 -13.61 -35.64 24.53
C GLN A 242 -12.66 -36.83 24.63
N GLN A 243 -12.07 -37.00 25.81
CA GLN A 243 -11.98 -38.30 26.49
C GLN A 243 -11.32 -38.10 27.86
N GLN A 244 -12.16 -38.05 28.89
CA GLN A 244 -11.78 -38.35 30.26
C GLN A 244 -12.76 -39.40 30.80
N GLN A 245 -12.18 -40.35 31.55
CA GLN A 245 -12.78 -41.44 32.34
C GLN A 245 -13.15 -42.70 31.53
N GLN A 246 -12.63 -43.90 31.78
CA GLN A 246 -12.17 -44.56 33.02
C GLN A 246 -11.13 -45.65 32.71
N GLY A 247 -10.26 -45.98 33.69
CA GLY A 247 -9.49 -47.24 33.65
C GLY A 247 -8.15 -47.20 34.38
N GLN A 248 -8.17 -47.60 35.65
CA GLN A 248 -7.07 -47.65 36.61
C GLN A 248 -6.25 -48.95 36.47
N GLN A 249 -4.91 -48.87 36.55
CA GLN A 249 -3.99 -49.72 37.35
C GLN A 249 -2.61 -49.95 36.69
N GLY A 250 -1.55 -49.64 37.46
CA GLY A 250 -0.36 -50.50 37.56
C GLY A 250 0.93 -50.06 36.85
N GLY A 251 1.95 -49.67 37.64
CA GLY A 251 3.31 -50.21 37.47
C GLY A 251 4.44 -49.33 36.86
N GLN A 252 5.24 -48.74 37.77
CA GLN A 252 6.73 -48.72 37.81
C GLN A 252 7.61 -48.07 36.69
N GLN A 253 8.27 -46.98 37.11
CA GLN A 253 9.72 -46.67 37.04
C GLN A 253 10.56 -46.96 35.77
N LYS A 254 11.18 -45.90 35.17
CA LYS A 254 12.64 -45.57 35.27
C LYS A 254 13.10 -44.43 34.33
N ASN A 255 13.96 -43.56 34.87
CA ASN A 255 15.09 -42.79 34.29
C ASN A 255 15.06 -42.15 32.87
N ARG A 256 15.19 -40.80 32.88
CA ARG A 256 15.99 -39.85 32.03
C ARG A 256 17.23 -40.44 31.28
N PRO A 257 17.96 -39.68 30.39
CA PRO A 257 17.60 -38.66 29.35
C PRO A 257 18.46 -38.69 28.03
N TYR A 258 18.17 -37.75 27.10
CA TYR A 258 18.97 -37.18 25.96
C TYR A 258 19.29 -38.03 24.71
N ALA A 259 18.92 -37.47 23.54
CA ALA A 259 19.76 -37.44 22.34
C ALA A 259 19.35 -36.29 21.39
N LEU A 260 20.28 -35.36 21.16
CA LEU A 260 20.32 -34.45 20.01
C LEU A 260 20.74 -35.23 18.77
N SER A 261 20.17 -34.94 17.60
CA SER A 261 20.79 -35.32 16.33
C SER A 261 20.89 -34.12 15.40
N SER A 262 22.13 -33.66 15.23
CA SER A 262 22.62 -32.91 14.09
C SER A 262 22.77 -33.84 12.89
N ASN A 263 22.60 -33.32 11.67
CA ASN A 263 23.60 -33.40 10.60
C ASN A 263 23.06 -32.80 9.29
N SER A 264 23.69 -31.71 8.87
CA SER A 264 23.88 -31.36 7.45
C SER A 264 25.05 -32.19 6.87
N PRO A 265 25.19 -32.22 5.54
CA PRO A 265 26.52 -32.11 4.96
C PRO A 265 26.61 -31.07 3.83
N LEU A 266 27.78 -30.45 3.74
CA LEU A 266 28.22 -29.49 2.73
C LEU A 266 29.54 -30.03 2.11
N MET A 267 29.79 -29.69 0.83
CA MET A 267 31.08 -29.55 0.11
C MET A 267 31.77 -30.73 -0.62
N ALA A 268 31.94 -30.54 -1.94
CA ALA A 268 33.22 -30.51 -2.70
C ALA A 268 32.91 -29.83 -4.08
N ALA A 269 33.46 -28.67 -4.51
CA ALA A 269 34.83 -28.30 -4.92
C ALA A 269 35.43 -29.33 -5.91
N MET A 270 36.01 -29.07 -7.10
CA MET A 270 36.66 -27.95 -7.82
C MET A 270 37.01 -28.56 -9.21
N THR A 271 36.98 -27.93 -10.41
CA THR A 271 37.98 -27.05 -11.07
C THR A 271 37.96 -27.29 -12.60
N ALA A 272 38.42 -26.29 -13.37
CA ALA A 272 39.08 -26.32 -14.70
C ALA A 272 38.30 -25.87 -15.98
N ALA A 273 38.86 -24.84 -16.62
CA ALA A 273 38.76 -24.46 -18.05
C ALA A 273 40.19 -24.58 -18.67
N PRO A 274 40.54 -24.21 -19.93
CA PRO A 274 39.77 -23.71 -21.11
C PRO A 274 40.21 -24.22 -22.55
N GLN A 275 39.50 -23.75 -23.62
CA GLN A 275 39.89 -23.54 -25.06
C GLN A 275 39.86 -24.70 -26.11
N PRO A 276 39.86 -24.49 -27.47
CA PRO A 276 39.65 -23.29 -28.36
C PRO A 276 38.79 -23.48 -29.69
N ILE A 277 38.39 -22.34 -30.31
CA ILE A 277 38.41 -21.83 -31.73
C ILE A 277 38.02 -22.68 -32.98
N GLN A 278 37.08 -22.15 -33.79
CA GLN A 278 37.09 -22.02 -35.29
C GLN A 278 35.92 -21.08 -35.71
N ALA A 279 36.02 -19.88 -36.30
CA ALA A 279 36.65 -19.30 -37.50
C ALA A 279 35.77 -19.29 -38.78
N GLY A 280 35.61 -18.09 -39.37
CA GLY A 280 35.08 -17.78 -40.72
C GLY A 280 33.74 -17.01 -40.70
N GLY A 281 33.66 -15.68 -40.82
CA GLY A 281 33.98 -14.83 -41.98
C GLY A 281 32.72 -14.67 -42.85
N GLY A 282 32.20 -13.52 -43.28
CA GLY A 282 32.53 -12.10 -43.23
C GLY A 282 31.52 -11.33 -44.10
N ALA A 283 31.31 -10.04 -43.77
CA ALA A 283 30.86 -8.92 -44.61
C ALA A 283 29.48 -8.94 -45.33
N GLY A 284 28.64 -7.97 -44.93
CA GLY A 284 28.33 -6.82 -45.80
C GLY A 284 26.99 -6.79 -46.54
N GLY A 285 26.23 -5.71 -46.34
CA GLY A 285 25.34 -5.16 -47.37
C GLY A 285 23.85 -5.13 -47.03
N ALA A 286 23.37 -4.00 -46.51
CA ALA A 286 22.06 -3.48 -46.93
C ALA A 286 22.20 -2.97 -48.40
N PRO A 287 21.14 -2.91 -49.22
CA PRO A 287 20.17 -1.84 -49.02
C PRO A 287 18.71 -2.17 -49.33
N ASN A 288 17.92 -1.18 -48.93
CA ASN A 288 16.53 -0.87 -49.15
C ASN A 288 16.15 -0.75 -50.65
N GLY A 289 14.87 -0.96 -50.98
CA GLY A 289 14.19 -0.19 -52.03
C GLY A 289 13.54 -0.94 -53.20
N GLY A 290 12.21 -0.93 -53.23
CA GLY A 290 11.44 -0.47 -54.39
C GLY A 290 10.99 -1.48 -55.46
N GLY A 291 9.67 -1.55 -55.66
CA GLY A 291 8.98 -2.19 -56.79
C GLY A 291 7.71 -2.87 -56.28
N GLY A 292 6.48 -2.39 -56.51
CA GLY A 292 5.92 -1.92 -57.76
C GLY A 292 5.13 -3.06 -58.40
N ASN A 293 3.79 -3.10 -58.21
CA ASN A 293 2.87 -3.52 -59.26
C ASN A 293 1.40 -3.25 -58.93
N ASN A 294 0.78 -2.45 -59.78
CA ASN A 294 -0.65 -2.41 -60.02
C ASN A 294 -1.06 -3.68 -60.78
N GLY A 295 -2.14 -4.33 -60.33
CA GLY A 295 -2.79 -5.43 -61.04
C GLY A 295 -4.29 -5.38 -60.78
N VAL A 296 -5.02 -4.93 -61.81
CA VAL A 296 -6.47 -4.76 -61.84
C VAL A 296 -7.17 -6.11 -62.06
N GLY A 297 -8.20 -6.39 -61.24
CA GLY A 297 -9.50 -6.90 -61.68
C GLY A 297 -9.68 -8.38 -62.07
N GLY A 298 -10.47 -9.11 -61.28
CA GLY A 298 -11.16 -10.35 -61.70
C GLY A 298 -11.75 -11.14 -60.52
N PRO A 299 -13.06 -11.42 -60.44
CA PRO A 299 -13.76 -11.70 -59.18
C PRO A 299 -13.93 -13.20 -58.88
N ASN A 300 -14.00 -13.58 -57.61
CA ASN A 300 -14.98 -14.55 -57.12
C ASN A 300 -15.00 -14.61 -55.59
N GLY A 301 -16.20 -14.51 -55.04
CA GLY A 301 -16.46 -14.39 -53.62
C GLY A 301 -16.34 -15.71 -52.86
N ALA A 302 -15.74 -15.62 -51.68
CA ALA A 302 -16.12 -16.38 -50.49
C ALA A 302 -15.80 -15.48 -49.29
N GLY A 303 -16.85 -14.88 -48.70
CA GLY A 303 -16.74 -13.94 -47.60
C GLY A 303 -16.29 -14.62 -46.30
N GLY A 304 -14.98 -14.75 -46.11
CA GLY A 304 -14.36 -14.84 -44.79
C GLY A 304 -13.81 -13.46 -44.44
N VAL A 305 -14.39 -12.80 -43.44
CA VAL A 305 -13.88 -11.52 -42.95
C VAL A 305 -12.53 -11.77 -42.27
N SER A 306 -11.45 -11.72 -43.04
CA SER A 306 -10.09 -11.83 -42.53
C SER A 306 -9.76 -10.55 -41.76
N LEU A 307 -9.83 -10.63 -40.43
CA LEU A 307 -9.41 -9.56 -39.54
C LEU A 307 -7.91 -9.30 -39.73
N GLY A 308 -7.55 -8.08 -40.13
CA GLY A 308 -6.15 -7.68 -40.34
C GLY A 308 -5.25 -7.92 -39.10
N PRO A 309 -3.93 -8.09 -39.30
CA PRO A 309 -2.99 -8.50 -38.25
C PRO A 309 -3.01 -7.59 -37.00
N SER A 310 -3.29 -6.30 -37.17
CA SER A 310 -3.43 -5.34 -36.06
C SER A 310 -4.66 -5.58 -35.17
N LYS A 311 -5.78 -6.05 -35.73
CA LYS A 311 -6.98 -6.41 -34.94
C LYS A 311 -6.79 -7.73 -34.20
N ARG A 312 -6.10 -8.70 -34.79
CA ARG A 312 -5.82 -10.01 -34.18
C ARG A 312 -4.93 -9.89 -32.94
N GLY A 313 -3.92 -9.00 -32.99
CA GLY A 313 -3.06 -8.69 -31.85
C GLY A 313 -3.79 -7.99 -30.70
N MET A 314 -4.76 -7.10 -31.00
CA MET A 314 -5.57 -6.47 -29.95
C MET A 314 -6.53 -7.46 -29.27
N ILE A 315 -7.15 -8.36 -30.03
CA ILE A 315 -8.04 -9.41 -29.48
C ILE A 315 -7.25 -10.38 -28.59
N ALA A 316 -6.04 -10.77 -29.00
CA ALA A 316 -5.17 -11.62 -28.19
C ALA A 316 -4.77 -10.95 -26.85
N LYS A 317 -4.46 -9.65 -26.88
CA LYS A 317 -4.17 -8.88 -25.65
C LYS A 317 -5.40 -8.75 -24.75
N ALA A 318 -6.59 -8.55 -25.30
CA ALA A 318 -7.83 -8.48 -24.53
C ALA A 318 -8.16 -9.83 -23.85
N ASN A 319 -8.02 -10.95 -24.57
CA ASN A 319 -8.23 -12.28 -24.00
C ASN A 319 -7.19 -12.63 -22.92
N GLN A 320 -5.95 -12.14 -23.05
CA GLN A 320 -4.93 -12.33 -22.03
C GLN A 320 -5.24 -11.51 -20.78
N LEU A 321 -5.66 -10.26 -20.95
CA LEU A 321 -6.09 -9.39 -19.85
C LEU A 321 -7.26 -10.01 -19.07
N GLU A 322 -8.27 -10.52 -19.76
CA GLU A 322 -9.40 -11.21 -19.14
C GLU A 322 -8.96 -12.42 -18.31
N LYS A 323 -8.09 -13.28 -18.86
CA LYS A 323 -7.52 -14.42 -18.12
C LYS A 323 -6.74 -13.99 -16.89
N ASP A 324 -5.94 -12.92 -16.99
CA ASP A 324 -5.14 -12.42 -15.88
C ASP A 324 -6.02 -11.76 -14.79
N VAL A 325 -7.14 -11.15 -15.18
CA VAL A 325 -8.17 -10.64 -14.26
C VAL A 325 -8.85 -11.80 -13.52
N LEU A 326 -9.28 -12.84 -14.23
CA LEU A 326 -9.90 -14.03 -13.62
C LEU A 326 -8.94 -14.72 -12.64
N ARG A 327 -7.64 -14.80 -12.95
CA ARG A 327 -6.62 -15.35 -12.05
C ARG A 327 -6.50 -14.61 -10.73
N MET A 328 -6.83 -13.32 -10.69
CA MET A 328 -6.84 -12.53 -9.46
C MET A 328 -8.18 -12.59 -8.72
N MET A 329 -9.21 -13.26 -9.27
CA MET A 329 -10.47 -13.51 -8.58
C MET A 329 -10.38 -14.77 -7.71
N ASP A 330 -9.41 -14.80 -6.79
CA ASP A 330 -9.09 -15.93 -5.91
C ASP A 330 -9.67 -15.80 -4.50
N GLY A 331 -10.38 -14.70 -4.20
CA GLY A 331 -10.89 -14.37 -2.87
C GLY A 331 -9.86 -13.75 -1.92
N GLY A 332 -8.61 -13.60 -2.35
CA GLY A 332 -7.51 -12.92 -1.65
C GLY A 332 -7.34 -11.46 -2.10
N HIS A 333 -7.63 -11.16 -3.35
CA HIS A 333 -7.60 -9.80 -3.89
C HIS A 333 -9.00 -9.20 -3.94
N HIS A 334 -9.14 -7.96 -3.47
CA HIS A 334 -10.42 -7.25 -3.55
C HIS A 334 -10.55 -6.48 -4.87
N THR A 335 -11.77 -6.05 -5.19
CA THR A 335 -12.09 -5.42 -6.49
C THR A 335 -11.22 -4.23 -6.84
N ASP A 336 -10.82 -3.39 -5.88
CA ASP A 336 -10.01 -2.19 -6.17
C ASP A 336 -8.56 -2.49 -6.49
N GLU A 337 -8.01 -3.54 -5.89
CA GLU A 337 -6.67 -4.02 -6.21
C GLU A 337 -6.61 -4.52 -7.66
N ILE A 338 -7.63 -5.26 -8.08
CA ILE A 338 -7.80 -5.71 -9.47
C ILE A 338 -7.98 -4.50 -10.40
N CYS A 339 -8.86 -3.56 -10.04
CA CYS A 339 -9.09 -2.34 -10.84
C CYS A 339 -7.81 -1.51 -10.99
N SER A 340 -7.07 -1.27 -9.91
CA SER A 340 -5.83 -0.51 -9.93
C SER A 340 -4.74 -1.24 -10.73
N LYS A 341 -4.60 -2.55 -10.56
CA LYS A 341 -3.55 -3.32 -11.24
C LYS A 341 -3.76 -3.38 -12.76
N PHE A 342 -5.00 -3.55 -13.22
CA PHE A 342 -5.32 -3.64 -14.65
C PHE A 342 -5.81 -2.33 -15.28
N LEU A 343 -5.90 -1.24 -14.50
CA LEU A 343 -6.47 0.05 -14.92
C LEU A 343 -7.90 -0.10 -15.48
N LEU A 344 -8.67 -1.03 -14.89
CA LEU A 344 -10.05 -1.32 -15.26
C LEU A 344 -11.03 -0.49 -14.44
N ARG A 345 -12.20 -0.22 -15.02
CA ARG A 345 -13.30 0.38 -14.25
C ARG A 345 -13.95 -0.69 -13.40
N TYR A 346 -14.46 -0.27 -12.25
CA TYR A 346 -15.21 -1.13 -11.34
C TYR A 346 -16.36 -1.88 -12.04
N THR A 347 -17.09 -1.18 -12.93
CA THR A 347 -18.21 -1.76 -13.70
C THR A 347 -17.77 -2.89 -14.61
N ASP A 348 -16.57 -2.81 -15.17
CA ASP A 348 -16.04 -3.82 -16.08
C ASP A 348 -15.73 -5.10 -15.27
N VAL A 349 -15.09 -4.95 -14.11
CA VAL A 349 -14.82 -6.08 -13.19
C VAL A 349 -16.11 -6.69 -12.65
N GLU A 350 -17.11 -5.88 -12.31
CA GLU A 350 -18.42 -6.38 -11.85
C GLU A 350 -19.15 -7.14 -12.97
N THR A 351 -19.07 -6.65 -14.21
CA THR A 351 -19.63 -7.33 -15.39
C THR A 351 -18.92 -8.66 -15.62
N THR A 352 -17.59 -8.71 -15.52
CA THR A 352 -16.84 -9.96 -15.63
C THR A 352 -17.27 -10.98 -14.58
N ILE A 353 -17.48 -10.56 -13.32
CA ILE A 353 -17.98 -11.45 -12.25
C ILE A 353 -19.38 -11.98 -12.58
N GLN A 354 -20.27 -11.16 -13.13
CA GLN A 354 -21.64 -11.56 -13.47
C GLN A 354 -21.72 -12.47 -14.71
N MET A 355 -20.86 -12.23 -15.71
CA MET A 355 -20.85 -12.98 -16.97
C MET A 355 -20.10 -14.31 -16.84
N THR A 356 -19.16 -14.43 -15.89
CA THR A 356 -18.36 -15.65 -15.74
C THR A 356 -19.10 -16.68 -14.86
N PRO A 357 -19.33 -17.90 -15.36
CA PRO A 357 -19.96 -18.95 -14.57
C PRO A 357 -19.06 -19.34 -13.38
N ASN A 358 -19.67 -19.57 -12.20
CA ASN A 358 -19.00 -19.92 -10.94
C ASN A 358 -18.14 -18.81 -10.31
N CYS A 359 -18.34 -17.55 -10.69
CA CYS A 359 -17.77 -16.41 -9.99
C CYS A 359 -18.80 -15.75 -9.06
N PHE A 360 -18.43 -15.50 -7.80
CA PHE A 360 -19.25 -14.76 -6.84
C PHE A 360 -18.38 -13.83 -5.99
N ALA A 361 -18.98 -12.78 -5.43
CA ALA A 361 -18.26 -11.79 -4.63
C ALA A 361 -18.66 -11.90 -3.14
N VAL A 362 -17.68 -11.97 -2.26
CA VAL A 362 -17.87 -11.99 -0.80
C VAL A 362 -17.50 -10.62 -0.23
N HIS A 363 -18.28 -10.13 0.72
CA HIS A 363 -17.98 -8.89 1.46
C HIS A 363 -17.16 -9.22 2.71
N LYS A 364 -16.00 -8.58 2.90
CA LYS A 364 -15.16 -8.73 4.10
C LYS A 364 -14.80 -7.36 4.68
#